data_AF-A0A7W0WZI4-F1
#
_entry.id   AF-A0A7W0WZI4-F1
#
_cell.length_a   1.000
_cell.length_b   1.000
_cell.length_c   1.000
_cell.angle_alpha   90.00
_cell.angle_beta   90.00
_cell.angle_gamma   90.00
#
_symmetry.space_group_name_H-M   'P 1'
#
loop_
_entity.id
_entity.type
_entity.pdbx_description
1 polymer ?
#
loop_
_entity_poly.entity_id
_entity_poly.type
_entity_poly.pdbx_seq_one_letter_code
_entity_poly.pdbx_strand_id
1 'polypeptide(L)'
;MNILLAIGAFALVACGSSKSRTPSEPIEMQLARKVKFDITATAPSSDYQPLAVAQATVGKPMWNEEPGTPPQCYAKTEGKSNPCASCHTHSTPPNFADDWELQQNYSFTDYARVNHWKNQFRERSEVVAKLSDSDVLAYVRRDNYKPLQAWFAANAKAPGWHPDLDFARGFDAEGFASDNSGWRALRYKPFVGAFWATNGSTDDVFVRLPTAFQQTSTGESSRAIYRTNLAILEAAITANPDVPIASLAREIESIDETAGGIDLDGDGKLAIATTIVGLPAHYAGGAVAVAVTRSLYPRGVEFLHTVRYLDPEGPGFRALRMKEVRYSTKTGFLADRDIAKAYADLELAEPPAMTGNALVGMMNAQTWQLQAYIEDGNGWLRKQSEEETQFCMGCHSNVGINVDQTFALARKVPGLPGWRPQDPTGIPDVPQVGHTVGE
;
A
#
# COMPACT_ATOMS: atom_id res chain seq x y z
N MET A 1 -69.80 -24.07 -33.32
CA MET A 1 -69.14 -25.28 -32.78
C MET A 1 -67.93 -25.56 -33.65
N ASN A 2 -66.76 -25.79 -33.04
CA ASN A 2 -65.45 -26.10 -33.63
C ASN A 2 -64.52 -24.92 -34.03
N ILE A 3 -63.75 -24.49 -33.02
CA ILE A 3 -62.27 -24.41 -32.95
C ILE A 3 -61.53 -24.00 -34.24
N LEU A 4 -60.96 -22.79 -34.25
CA LEU A 4 -59.76 -22.46 -35.04
C LEU A 4 -58.57 -22.30 -34.08
N LEU A 5 -57.61 -23.21 -34.18
CA LEU A 5 -56.27 -23.09 -33.63
C LEU A 5 -55.46 -22.14 -34.52
N ALA A 6 -54.94 -21.04 -33.97
CA ALA A 6 -53.90 -20.25 -34.60
C ALA A 6 -52.55 -20.62 -33.98
N ILE A 7 -51.73 -21.35 -34.74
CA ILE A 7 -50.33 -21.64 -34.40
C ILE A 7 -49.49 -20.47 -34.94
N GLY A 8 -48.96 -19.65 -34.04
CA GLY A 8 -48.02 -18.58 -34.35
C GLY A 8 -46.62 -19.15 -34.68
N ALA A 9 -46.07 -18.73 -35.82
CA ALA A 9 -44.72 -19.07 -36.24
C ALA A 9 -43.68 -18.34 -35.37
N PHE A 10 -42.86 -19.10 -34.64
CA PHE A 10 -41.63 -18.60 -34.02
C PHE A 10 -40.55 -18.44 -35.09
N ALA A 11 -40.19 -17.21 -35.42
CA ALA A 11 -38.96 -16.91 -36.15
C ALA A 11 -37.78 -16.96 -35.16
N LEU A 12 -36.97 -18.02 -35.27
CA LEU A 12 -35.64 -18.08 -34.65
C LEU A 12 -34.74 -17.03 -35.31
N VAL A 13 -34.58 -15.88 -34.63
CA VAL A 13 -33.48 -14.96 -34.92
C VAL A 13 -32.22 -15.58 -34.35
N ALA A 14 -31.39 -16.12 -35.24
CA ALA A 14 -30.03 -16.52 -34.90
C ALA A 14 -29.23 -15.27 -34.49
N CYS A 15 -28.92 -15.15 -33.19
CA CYS A 15 -27.92 -14.20 -32.72
C CYS A 15 -26.58 -14.56 -33.36
N GLY A 16 -26.09 -13.67 -34.22
CA GLY A 16 -24.80 -13.82 -34.87
C GLY A 16 -23.69 -13.96 -33.84
N SER A 17 -22.84 -14.97 -34.05
CA SER A 17 -21.57 -15.14 -33.38
C SER A 17 -20.81 -13.82 -33.36
N SER A 18 -20.53 -13.29 -32.17
CA SER A 18 -19.57 -12.21 -32.02
C SER A 18 -18.23 -12.69 -32.58
N LYS A 19 -17.81 -12.10 -33.70
CA LYS A 19 -16.44 -12.25 -34.18
C LYS A 19 -15.54 -11.85 -33.02
N SER A 20 -14.70 -12.78 -32.56
CA SER A 20 -13.66 -12.50 -31.58
C SER A 20 -12.80 -11.36 -32.12
N ARG A 21 -13.02 -10.13 -31.63
CA ARG A 21 -12.04 -9.07 -31.78
C ARG A 21 -10.82 -9.59 -31.04
N THR A 22 -9.73 -9.84 -31.75
CA THR A 22 -8.42 -9.94 -31.14
C THR A 22 -8.27 -8.70 -30.27
N PRO A 23 -8.18 -8.82 -28.93
CA PRO A 23 -8.13 -7.64 -28.10
C PRO A 23 -6.86 -6.87 -28.49
N SER A 24 -7.03 -5.58 -28.79
CA SER A 24 -5.92 -4.69 -29.09
C SER A 24 -4.95 -4.71 -27.91
N GLU A 25 -3.65 -4.81 -28.18
CA GLU A 25 -2.59 -4.79 -27.17
C GLU A 25 -2.81 -3.71 -26.08
N PRO A 26 -2.47 -3.94 -24.80
CA PRO A 26 -2.66 -2.96 -23.73
C PRO A 26 -2.04 -1.60 -24.06
N ILE A 27 -2.70 -0.51 -23.65
CA ILE A 27 -2.26 0.88 -23.93
C ILE A 27 -0.85 1.11 -23.37
N GLU A 28 -0.58 0.59 -22.18
CA GLU A 28 0.70 0.59 -21.49
C GLU A 28 1.79 -0.05 -22.34
N MET A 29 1.49 -1.20 -22.96
CA MET A 29 2.42 -1.91 -23.84
C MET A 29 2.63 -1.17 -25.15
N GLN A 30 1.58 -0.59 -25.74
CA GLN A 30 1.71 0.24 -26.95
C GLN A 30 2.60 1.47 -26.71
N LEU A 31 2.46 2.11 -25.56
CA LEU A 31 3.27 3.26 -25.16
C LEU A 31 4.72 2.82 -24.88
N ALA A 32 4.91 1.73 -24.14
CA ALA A 32 6.23 1.20 -23.83
C ALA A 32 7.02 0.77 -25.08
N ARG A 33 6.39 0.22 -26.12
CA ARG A 33 7.06 -0.16 -27.38
C ARG A 33 7.64 1.01 -28.16
N LYS A 34 7.10 2.21 -27.98
CA LYS A 34 7.60 3.43 -28.64
C LYS A 34 8.87 3.96 -27.98
N VAL A 35 9.22 3.41 -26.81
CA VAL A 35 10.33 3.86 -26.00
C VAL A 35 11.55 3.00 -26.27
N LYS A 36 12.69 3.66 -26.50
CA LYS A 36 14.01 3.02 -26.51
C LYS A 36 14.66 3.25 -25.15
N PHE A 37 14.66 2.21 -24.30
CA PHE A 37 15.29 2.28 -22.99
C PHE A 37 16.77 2.65 -23.13
N ASP A 38 17.16 3.72 -22.43
CA ASP A 38 18.54 4.16 -22.28
C ASP A 38 18.89 4.20 -20.80
N ILE A 39 19.70 3.23 -20.37
CA ILE A 39 20.16 3.12 -18.98
C ILE A 39 20.98 4.34 -18.54
N THR A 40 21.57 5.08 -19.49
CA THR A 40 22.44 6.22 -19.23
C THR A 40 21.69 7.55 -19.11
N ALA A 41 20.40 7.62 -19.47
CA ALA A 41 19.62 8.85 -19.49
C ALA A 41 19.55 9.52 -18.11
N THR A 42 20.13 10.72 -17.97
CA THR A 42 20.23 11.43 -16.67
C THR A 42 19.04 12.30 -16.33
N ALA A 43 18.16 12.58 -17.29
CA ALA A 43 16.96 13.38 -17.13
C ALA A 43 15.83 12.82 -18.02
N PRO A 44 14.55 13.06 -17.67
CA PRO A 44 13.47 12.71 -18.56
C PRO A 44 13.51 13.54 -19.85
N SER A 45 12.88 13.02 -20.90
CA SER A 45 12.75 13.74 -22.16
C SER A 45 11.93 15.02 -22.00
N SER A 46 12.06 15.96 -22.94
CA SER A 46 11.33 17.23 -22.90
C SER A 46 9.81 17.07 -22.99
N ASP A 47 9.33 15.93 -23.45
CA ASP A 47 7.91 15.54 -23.56
C ASP A 47 7.45 14.65 -22.40
N TYR A 48 8.15 14.67 -21.26
CA TYR A 48 7.76 13.92 -20.07
C TYR A 48 6.34 14.27 -19.59
N GLN A 49 5.44 13.29 -19.74
CA GLN A 49 4.03 13.38 -19.35
C GLN A 49 3.71 12.24 -18.36
N PRO A 50 4.04 12.40 -17.06
CA PRO A 50 3.87 11.34 -16.07
C PRO A 50 2.41 10.88 -15.90
N LEU A 51 1.42 11.66 -16.34
CA LEU A 51 0.00 11.28 -16.25
C LEU A 51 -0.56 10.62 -17.51
N ALA A 52 0.18 10.59 -18.63
CA ALA A 52 -0.37 10.19 -19.93
C ALA A 52 -0.96 8.76 -19.94
N VAL A 53 -0.29 7.81 -19.28
CA VAL A 53 -0.76 6.42 -19.19
C VAL A 53 -2.07 6.32 -18.38
N ALA A 54 -2.11 6.93 -17.19
CA ALA A 54 -3.31 6.97 -16.37
C ALA A 54 -4.48 7.63 -17.12
N GLN A 55 -4.25 8.77 -17.77
CA GLN A 55 -5.27 9.49 -18.55
C GLN A 55 -5.83 8.64 -19.70
N ALA A 56 -4.97 7.86 -20.37
CA ALA A 56 -5.38 7.03 -21.50
C ALA A 56 -6.15 5.77 -21.08
N THR A 57 -6.03 5.34 -19.82
CA THR A 57 -6.59 4.07 -19.30
C THR A 57 -7.84 4.25 -18.45
N VAL A 58 -8.08 5.44 -17.89
CA VAL A 58 -9.30 5.74 -17.11
C VAL A 58 -10.57 5.40 -17.91
N GLY A 59 -11.43 4.58 -17.31
CA GLY A 59 -12.71 4.16 -17.91
C GLY A 59 -12.57 3.26 -19.14
N LYS A 60 -11.36 2.75 -19.43
CA LYS A 60 -11.14 1.72 -20.44
C LYS A 60 -11.21 0.33 -19.79
N PRO A 61 -11.64 -0.69 -20.55
CA PRO A 61 -11.50 -2.07 -20.09
C PRO A 61 -10.03 -2.37 -19.79
N MET A 62 -9.79 -3.03 -18.66
CA MET A 62 -8.47 -3.56 -18.33
C MET A 62 -8.16 -4.77 -19.22
N TRP A 63 -6.88 -5.08 -19.36
CA TRP A 63 -6.45 -6.27 -20.08
C TRP A 63 -6.51 -7.50 -19.17
N ASN A 64 -5.97 -7.37 -17.96
CA ASN A 64 -6.22 -8.29 -16.88
C ASN A 64 -7.52 -7.86 -16.18
N GLU A 65 -8.58 -8.65 -16.32
CA GLU A 65 -9.88 -8.35 -15.71
C GLU A 65 -9.88 -8.58 -14.19
N GLU A 66 -8.92 -9.38 -13.69
CA GLU A 66 -8.72 -9.65 -12.27
C GLU A 66 -7.27 -9.37 -11.84
N PRO A 67 -6.81 -8.10 -11.92
CA PRO A 67 -5.44 -7.74 -11.55
C PRO A 67 -5.21 -7.86 -10.04
N GLY A 68 -6.28 -7.93 -9.23
CA GLY A 68 -6.22 -8.22 -7.80
C GLY A 68 -5.77 -9.64 -7.46
N THR A 69 -5.68 -10.56 -8.43
CA THR A 69 -5.08 -11.89 -8.28
C THR A 69 -3.61 -11.83 -8.71
N PRO A 70 -2.66 -11.58 -7.79
CA PRO A 70 -1.28 -11.28 -8.14
C PRO A 70 -0.54 -12.53 -8.64
N PRO A 71 0.62 -12.39 -9.31
CA PRO A 71 1.33 -13.52 -9.89
C PRO A 71 1.75 -14.60 -8.87
N GLN A 72 1.94 -14.22 -7.61
CA GLN A 72 2.27 -15.11 -6.50
C GLN A 72 1.23 -16.24 -6.34
N CYS A 73 -0.03 -15.99 -6.68
CA CYS A 73 -1.12 -16.97 -6.66
C CYS A 73 -0.92 -18.15 -7.61
N TYR A 74 -0.09 -18.00 -8.64
CA TYR A 74 0.15 -19.01 -9.68
C TYR A 74 1.46 -19.77 -9.49
N ALA A 75 2.17 -19.54 -8.38
CA ALA A 75 3.41 -20.25 -8.11
C ALA A 75 3.13 -21.74 -7.93
N LYS A 76 3.97 -22.59 -8.53
CA LYS A 76 3.88 -24.04 -8.32
C LYS A 76 4.29 -24.36 -6.89
N THR A 77 3.35 -24.89 -6.11
CA THR A 77 3.56 -25.16 -4.68
C THR A 77 4.40 -26.41 -4.44
N GLU A 78 4.34 -27.39 -5.36
CA GLU A 78 4.97 -28.73 -5.25
C GLU A 78 4.73 -29.43 -3.89
N GLY A 79 3.68 -29.02 -3.16
CA GLY A 79 3.42 -29.46 -1.78
C GLY A 79 4.44 -29.00 -0.74
N LYS A 80 5.37 -28.09 -1.08
CA LYS A 80 6.45 -27.60 -0.20
C LYS A 80 6.30 -26.14 0.20
N SER A 81 5.68 -25.33 -0.65
CA SER A 81 5.57 -23.89 -0.46
C SER A 81 4.14 -23.44 -0.74
N ASN A 82 3.57 -22.62 0.15
CA ASN A 82 2.21 -22.10 -0.02
C ASN A 82 2.24 -20.56 0.05
N PRO A 83 2.35 -19.84 -1.08
CA PRO A 83 2.35 -18.39 -1.08
C PRO A 83 0.98 -17.80 -0.67
N CYS A 84 -0.11 -18.58 -0.75
CA CYS A 84 -1.43 -18.12 -0.31
C CYS A 84 -1.46 -17.88 1.20
N ALA A 85 -0.69 -18.65 1.98
CA ALA A 85 -0.62 -18.51 3.44
C ALA A 85 -0.02 -17.18 3.90
N SER A 86 0.70 -16.47 3.04
CA SER A 86 1.21 -15.12 3.33
C SER A 86 0.08 -14.08 3.44
N CYS A 87 -1.02 -14.27 2.70
CA CYS A 87 -2.11 -13.29 2.58
C CYS A 87 -3.42 -13.76 3.21
N HIS A 88 -3.75 -15.04 3.01
CA HIS A 88 -5.02 -15.63 3.39
C HIS A 88 -4.86 -16.37 4.71
N THR A 89 -5.42 -15.84 5.79
CA THR A 89 -5.23 -16.35 7.15
C THR A 89 -6.52 -16.26 7.94
N HIS A 90 -6.49 -16.73 9.19
CA HIS A 90 -7.53 -16.31 10.12
C HIS A 90 -7.44 -14.80 10.32
N SER A 91 -8.54 -14.11 10.06
CA SER A 91 -8.60 -12.67 10.26
C SER A 91 -8.84 -12.34 11.73
N THR A 92 -8.55 -11.11 12.11
CA THR A 92 -8.90 -10.60 13.44
C THR A 92 -9.77 -9.36 13.29
N PRO A 93 -10.95 -9.30 13.95
CA PRO A 93 -11.77 -8.10 13.97
C PRO A 93 -10.96 -6.84 14.35
N PRO A 94 -11.24 -5.70 13.69
CA PRO A 94 -12.36 -5.47 12.78
C PRO A 94 -12.11 -5.89 11.32
N ASN A 95 -11.02 -6.61 11.01
CA ASN A 95 -10.89 -7.28 9.71
C ASN A 95 -11.72 -8.58 9.73
N PHE A 96 -12.75 -8.66 8.87
CA PHE A 96 -13.64 -9.82 8.76
C PHE A 96 -13.38 -10.67 7.50
N ALA A 97 -12.27 -10.45 6.79
CA ALA A 97 -11.82 -11.32 5.70
C ALA A 97 -11.21 -12.63 6.24
N ASP A 98 -11.97 -13.45 6.96
CA ASP A 98 -11.50 -14.76 7.44
C ASP A 98 -11.46 -15.75 6.26
N ASP A 99 -10.33 -15.74 5.55
CA ASP A 99 -10.20 -16.28 4.20
C ASP A 99 -9.17 -17.43 4.11
N TRP A 100 -8.77 -17.99 5.25
CA TRP A 100 -7.80 -19.08 5.34
C TRP A 100 -8.12 -20.28 4.42
N GLU A 101 -9.40 -20.58 4.19
CA GLU A 101 -9.86 -21.68 3.34
C GLU A 101 -9.41 -21.53 1.88
N LEU A 102 -9.13 -20.31 1.41
CA LEU A 102 -8.62 -20.06 0.07
C LEU A 102 -7.25 -20.71 -0.18
N GLN A 103 -6.50 -21.01 0.88
CA GLN A 103 -5.28 -21.81 0.80
C GLN A 103 -5.54 -23.24 0.32
N GLN A 104 -6.72 -23.79 0.60
CA GLN A 104 -7.09 -25.18 0.27
C GLN A 104 -7.95 -25.26 -0.99
N ASN A 105 -8.90 -24.33 -1.14
CA ASN A 105 -10.04 -24.54 -2.03
C ASN A 105 -9.84 -24.05 -3.48
N TYR A 106 -8.67 -23.48 -3.83
CA TYR A 106 -8.36 -22.96 -5.17
C TYR A 106 -9.57 -22.26 -5.84
N SER A 107 -10.24 -21.41 -5.07
CA SER A 107 -11.55 -20.80 -5.39
C SER A 107 -11.44 -19.62 -6.36
N PHE A 108 -10.54 -19.67 -7.34
CA PHE A 108 -10.47 -18.67 -8.40
C PHE A 108 -11.70 -18.75 -9.31
N THR A 109 -12.10 -17.58 -9.82
CA THR A 109 -13.02 -17.49 -10.97
C THR A 109 -12.45 -18.27 -12.16
N ASP A 110 -13.28 -18.57 -13.15
CA ASP A 110 -12.80 -19.23 -14.38
C ASP A 110 -11.72 -18.41 -15.11
N TYR A 111 -11.77 -17.07 -15.00
CA TYR A 111 -10.77 -16.18 -15.57
C TYR A 111 -9.43 -16.28 -14.83
N ALA A 112 -9.44 -16.22 -13.49
CA ALA A 112 -8.25 -16.26 -12.64
C ALA A 112 -7.63 -17.67 -12.49
N ARG A 113 -8.21 -18.71 -13.08
CA ARG A 113 -7.54 -20.03 -13.19
C ARG A 113 -6.37 -20.03 -14.17
N VAL A 114 -6.27 -19.02 -15.03
CA VAL A 114 -5.19 -18.86 -16.00
C VAL A 114 -4.27 -17.73 -15.57
N ASN A 115 -2.96 -17.99 -15.51
CA ASN A 115 -1.98 -16.95 -15.20
C ASN A 115 -1.90 -15.92 -16.36
N HIS A 116 -2.38 -14.69 -16.13
CA HIS A 116 -2.32 -13.59 -17.10
C HIS A 116 -1.05 -12.74 -17.01
N TRP A 117 -0.21 -12.96 -15.99
CA TRP A 117 1.05 -12.24 -15.75
C TRP A 117 2.20 -12.75 -16.64
N LYS A 118 2.02 -12.70 -17.96
CA LYS A 118 2.96 -13.30 -18.93
C LYS A 118 4.34 -12.65 -18.97
N ASN A 119 4.47 -11.41 -18.51
CA ASN A 119 5.75 -10.69 -18.51
C ASN A 119 6.82 -11.36 -17.62
N GLN A 120 6.42 -12.16 -16.64
CA GLN A 120 7.33 -12.90 -15.76
C GLN A 120 8.11 -14.01 -16.47
N PHE A 121 7.61 -14.48 -17.60
CA PHE A 121 8.22 -15.55 -18.38
C PHE A 121 9.05 -15.02 -19.57
N ARG A 122 9.26 -13.70 -19.64
CA ARG A 122 10.09 -13.11 -20.70
C ARG A 122 11.56 -13.24 -20.35
N GLU A 123 12.29 -13.85 -21.27
CA GLU A 123 13.74 -13.93 -21.27
C GLU A 123 14.33 -12.51 -21.42
N ARG A 124 15.32 -12.16 -20.57
CA ARG A 124 16.02 -10.86 -20.61
C ARG A 124 17.55 -11.00 -20.53
N SER A 125 18.10 -12.20 -20.58
CA SER A 125 19.55 -12.45 -20.47
C SER A 125 20.34 -11.74 -21.56
N GLU A 126 19.83 -11.64 -22.79
CA GLU A 126 20.51 -10.90 -23.86
C GLU A 126 20.62 -9.39 -23.57
N VAL A 127 19.65 -8.83 -22.83
CA VAL A 127 19.68 -7.43 -22.40
C VAL A 127 20.64 -7.29 -21.22
N VAL A 128 20.51 -8.17 -20.22
CA VAL A 128 21.32 -8.17 -19.00
C VAL A 128 22.80 -8.37 -19.32
N ALA A 129 23.14 -9.25 -20.27
CA ALA A 129 24.52 -9.54 -20.68
C ALA A 129 25.24 -8.34 -21.33
N LYS A 130 24.51 -7.29 -21.71
CA LYS A 130 25.07 -6.05 -22.27
C LYS A 130 25.34 -4.98 -21.20
N LEU A 131 24.89 -5.20 -19.98
CA LEU A 131 25.02 -4.25 -18.88
C LEU A 131 26.19 -4.66 -17.98
N SER A 132 27.08 -3.71 -17.69
CA SER A 132 28.08 -3.89 -16.65
C SER A 132 27.52 -3.57 -15.27
N ASP A 133 28.16 -4.06 -14.21
CA ASP A 133 27.83 -3.68 -12.83
C ASP A 133 27.87 -2.16 -12.63
N SER A 134 28.81 -1.47 -13.29
CA SER A 134 28.87 0.00 -13.27
C SER A 134 27.67 0.67 -13.93
N ASP A 135 27.11 0.10 -15.01
CA ASP A 135 25.91 0.64 -15.64
C ASP A 135 24.70 0.48 -14.71
N VAL A 136 24.58 -0.68 -14.06
CA VAL A 136 23.51 -0.96 -13.11
C VAL A 136 23.60 -0.05 -11.89
N LEU A 137 24.78 0.09 -11.29
CA LEU A 137 25.00 0.97 -10.14
C LEU A 137 24.73 2.45 -10.50
N ALA A 138 25.19 2.91 -11.66
CA ALA A 138 24.91 4.27 -12.13
C ALA A 138 23.40 4.51 -12.36
N TYR A 139 22.68 3.49 -12.82
CA TYR A 139 21.23 3.55 -12.98
C TYR A 139 20.50 3.65 -11.64
N VAL A 140 20.74 2.72 -10.71
CA VAL A 140 20.00 2.67 -9.43
C VAL A 140 20.36 3.84 -8.50
N ARG A 141 21.54 4.44 -8.66
CA ARG A 141 21.94 5.65 -7.91
C ARG A 141 21.34 6.95 -8.46
N ARG A 142 20.57 6.90 -9.54
CA ARG A 142 19.94 8.08 -10.15
C ARG A 142 18.58 8.39 -9.54
N ASP A 143 18.38 9.66 -9.17
CA ASP A 143 17.09 10.18 -8.75
C ASP A 143 16.08 10.21 -9.92
N ASN A 144 14.95 9.51 -9.77
CA ASN A 144 13.81 9.59 -10.70
C ASN A 144 12.54 10.17 -10.04
N TYR A 145 12.64 10.66 -8.81
CA TYR A 145 11.55 11.24 -8.03
C TYR A 145 11.53 12.77 -8.10
N LYS A 146 12.69 13.45 -8.02
CA LYS A 146 12.77 14.91 -8.20
C LYS A 146 12.18 15.41 -9.53
N PRO A 147 12.39 14.74 -10.68
CA PRO A 147 11.74 15.16 -11.92
C PRO A 147 10.22 15.08 -11.86
N LEU A 148 9.66 14.11 -11.14
CA LEU A 148 8.21 14.02 -10.90
C LEU A 148 7.72 15.20 -10.04
N GLN A 149 8.44 15.53 -8.96
CA GLN A 149 8.12 16.70 -8.13
C GLN A 149 8.18 18.00 -8.92
N ALA A 150 9.22 18.19 -9.73
CA ALA A 150 9.36 19.36 -10.60
C ALA A 150 8.21 19.48 -11.61
N TRP A 151 7.76 18.35 -12.17
CA TRP A 151 6.60 18.34 -13.06
C TRP A 151 5.33 18.78 -12.34
N PHE A 152 5.06 18.29 -11.12
CA PHE A 152 3.89 18.73 -10.34
C PHE A 152 3.97 20.18 -9.90
N ALA A 153 5.15 20.68 -9.52
CA ALA A 153 5.35 22.10 -9.22
C ALA A 153 4.99 23.00 -10.43
N ALA A 154 5.31 22.57 -11.65
CA ALA A 154 4.93 23.26 -12.88
C ALA A 154 3.45 23.04 -13.29
N ASN A 155 2.80 22.01 -12.75
CA ASN A 155 1.45 21.57 -13.10
C ASN A 155 0.54 21.44 -11.86
N ALA A 156 0.47 22.49 -11.03
CA ALA A 156 -0.22 22.47 -9.74
C ALA A 156 -1.73 22.12 -9.80
N LYS A 157 -2.36 22.14 -10.97
CA LYS A 157 -3.77 21.74 -11.18
C LYS A 157 -3.94 20.26 -11.58
N ALA A 158 -2.85 19.52 -11.70
CA ALA A 158 -2.89 18.10 -12.03
C ALA A 158 -3.66 17.31 -10.95
N PRO A 159 -4.47 16.31 -11.33
CA PRO A 159 -5.32 15.58 -10.39
C PRO A 159 -4.53 14.61 -9.47
N GLY A 160 -5.13 14.31 -8.31
CA GLY A 160 -4.62 13.35 -7.33
C GLY A 160 -3.52 13.92 -6.42
N TRP A 161 -2.89 13.06 -5.62
CA TRP A 161 -1.82 13.48 -4.70
C TRP A 161 -0.52 13.81 -5.44
N HIS A 162 0.11 14.89 -4.97
CA HIS A 162 1.37 15.44 -5.46
C HIS A 162 2.49 15.04 -4.50
N PRO A 163 3.63 14.52 -5.00
CA PRO A 163 4.71 14.10 -4.13
C PRO A 163 5.36 15.27 -3.36
N ASP A 164 5.29 15.23 -2.03
CA ASP A 164 5.64 16.35 -1.14
C ASP A 164 6.77 16.07 -0.15
N LEU A 165 7.23 14.81 -0.03
CA LEU A 165 8.41 14.44 0.76
C LEU A 165 9.71 14.73 0.01
N ASP A 166 10.63 15.49 0.59
CA ASP A 166 11.98 15.73 0.06
C ASP A 166 13.00 14.77 0.70
N PHE A 167 13.19 13.62 0.05
CA PHE A 167 14.18 12.61 0.46
C PHE A 167 15.61 13.15 0.55
N ALA A 168 15.97 14.20 -0.20
CA ALA A 168 17.32 14.74 -0.20
C ALA A 168 17.66 15.52 1.08
N ARG A 169 16.64 16.01 1.82
CA ARG A 169 16.86 16.64 3.15
C ARG A 169 17.09 15.60 4.24
N GLY A 170 16.77 14.34 3.97
CA GLY A 170 16.95 13.24 4.92
C GLY A 170 15.97 13.27 6.08
N PHE A 171 16.29 12.48 7.10
CA PHE A 171 15.48 12.29 8.30
C PHE A 171 16.33 12.52 9.54
N ASP A 172 15.72 13.04 10.60
CA ASP A 172 16.39 13.18 11.89
C ASP A 172 16.49 11.84 12.65
N ALA A 173 17.13 11.86 13.82
CA ALA A 173 17.36 10.68 14.65
C ALA A 173 16.07 10.06 15.21
N GLU A 174 14.95 10.80 15.21
CA GLU A 174 13.62 10.32 15.61
C GLU A 174 12.80 9.86 14.40
N GLY A 175 13.39 9.85 13.20
CA GLY A 175 12.80 9.39 11.96
C GLY A 175 11.90 10.40 11.25
N PHE A 176 11.82 11.65 11.70
CA PHE A 176 11.00 12.65 11.00
C PHE A 176 11.75 13.26 9.83
N ALA A 177 11.00 13.55 8.76
CA ALA A 177 11.55 14.20 7.58
C ALA A 177 12.04 15.62 7.90
N SER A 178 13.24 15.96 7.43
CA SER A 178 13.90 17.26 7.66
C SER A 178 13.36 18.38 6.76
N ASP A 179 12.19 18.20 6.17
CA ASP A 179 11.55 19.11 5.21
C ASP A 179 10.29 19.79 5.75
N ASN A 180 9.91 19.51 7.00
CA ASN A 180 8.67 19.97 7.65
C ASN A 180 7.38 19.43 7.02
N SER A 181 7.45 18.39 6.19
CA SER A 181 6.28 17.75 5.60
C SER A 181 5.38 17.02 6.61
N GLY A 182 5.90 16.75 7.82
CA GLY A 182 5.24 15.96 8.84
C GLY A 182 5.36 14.44 8.62
N TRP A 183 6.02 13.98 7.55
CA TRP A 183 6.29 12.56 7.35
C TRP A 183 7.25 12.02 8.41
N ARG A 184 6.95 10.83 8.94
CA ARG A 184 7.86 10.08 9.82
C ARG A 184 8.09 8.68 9.28
N ALA A 185 9.35 8.28 9.22
CA ALA A 185 9.80 7.01 8.71
C ALA A 185 9.49 5.85 9.65
N LEU A 186 9.17 4.70 9.06
CA LEU A 186 8.89 3.45 9.73
C LEU A 186 9.94 2.42 9.33
N ARG A 187 10.61 1.85 10.34
CA ARG A 187 11.40 0.63 10.21
C ARG A 187 10.55 -0.55 10.67
N TYR A 188 10.35 -1.50 9.78
CA TYR A 188 9.36 -2.55 9.94
C TYR A 188 9.82 -3.86 9.30
N LYS A 189 9.27 -4.99 9.75
CA LYS A 189 9.47 -6.29 9.10
C LYS A 189 8.76 -6.24 7.74
N PRO A 190 9.46 -6.34 6.60
CA PRO A 190 8.82 -6.29 5.27
C PRO A 190 7.89 -7.47 5.04
N PHE A 191 6.88 -7.31 4.18
CA PHE A 191 5.91 -8.39 3.90
C PHE A 191 6.57 -9.52 3.12
N VAL A 192 6.34 -10.77 3.55
CA VAL A 192 6.99 -11.95 2.98
C VAL A 192 6.75 -12.05 1.47
N GLY A 193 7.81 -12.36 0.73
CA GLY A 193 7.75 -12.49 -0.73
C GLY A 193 7.57 -11.17 -1.49
N ALA A 194 7.42 -10.03 -0.79
CA ALA A 194 7.37 -8.71 -1.41
C ALA A 194 8.77 -8.08 -1.48
N PHE A 195 9.01 -7.00 -0.73
CA PHE A 195 10.15 -6.10 -0.89
C PHE A 195 11.41 -6.58 -0.16
N TRP A 196 11.77 -7.85 -0.37
CA TRP A 196 12.94 -8.47 0.25
C TRP A 196 14.18 -8.34 -0.62
N ALA A 197 15.34 -8.11 0.00
CA ALA A 197 16.61 -7.98 -0.72
C ALA A 197 16.94 -9.23 -1.55
N THR A 198 16.55 -10.42 -1.07
CA THR A 198 16.67 -11.68 -1.81
C THR A 198 15.84 -11.72 -3.10
N ASN A 199 14.80 -10.89 -3.21
CA ASN A 199 13.97 -10.70 -4.40
C ASN A 199 14.42 -9.49 -5.25
N GLY A 200 15.63 -8.96 -5.00
CA GLY A 200 16.18 -7.83 -5.76
C GLY A 200 15.47 -6.50 -5.51
N SER A 201 14.78 -6.36 -4.37
CA SER A 201 14.03 -5.16 -4.00
C SER A 201 14.21 -4.83 -2.52
N THR A 202 13.99 -3.59 -2.17
CA THR A 202 13.80 -3.14 -0.79
C THR A 202 12.77 -2.02 -0.83
N ASP A 203 12.41 -1.45 0.32
CA ASP A 203 11.39 -0.43 0.38
C ASP A 203 11.57 0.55 1.55
N ASP A 204 10.64 1.49 1.64
CA ASP A 204 10.48 2.41 2.77
C ASP A 204 9.02 2.72 2.99
N VAL A 205 8.60 2.88 4.24
CA VAL A 205 7.27 3.37 4.58
C VAL A 205 7.40 4.61 5.46
N PHE A 206 6.55 5.60 5.20
CA PHE A 206 6.40 6.82 5.98
C PHE A 206 4.93 6.98 6.35
N VAL A 207 4.67 7.45 7.56
CA VAL A 207 3.33 7.78 8.05
C VAL A 207 3.24 9.27 8.34
N ARG A 208 2.07 9.86 8.06
CA ARG A 208 1.74 11.22 8.46
C ARG A 208 0.33 11.27 9.02
N LEU A 209 0.18 11.87 10.21
CA LEU A 209 -1.14 12.18 10.77
C LEU A 209 -1.62 13.56 10.32
N PRO A 210 -2.94 13.82 10.28
CA PRO A 210 -3.48 15.13 9.96
C PRO A 210 -2.92 16.25 10.85
N THR A 211 -2.92 17.48 10.34
CA THR A 211 -2.37 18.66 11.03
C THR A 211 -2.84 18.81 12.48
N ALA A 212 -4.11 18.51 12.79
CA ALA A 212 -4.66 18.60 14.15
C ALA A 212 -3.93 17.68 15.17
N PHE A 213 -3.39 16.55 14.72
CA PHE A 213 -2.59 15.62 15.54
C PHE A 213 -1.16 16.13 15.77
N GLN A 214 -0.75 17.17 15.06
CA GLN A 214 0.57 17.78 15.15
C GLN A 214 0.53 19.11 15.90
N GLN A 215 -0.62 19.48 16.47
CA GLN A 215 -0.87 20.80 17.05
C GLN A 215 -1.36 20.71 18.49
N THR A 216 -1.07 21.74 19.28
CA THR A 216 -1.71 21.97 20.58
C THR A 216 -3.22 22.21 20.42
N SER A 217 -3.96 22.24 21.52
CA SER A 217 -5.40 22.59 21.51
C SER A 217 -5.67 24.02 21.04
N THR A 218 -4.66 24.90 21.03
CA THR A 218 -4.73 26.26 20.51
C THR A 218 -4.34 26.37 19.03
N GLY A 219 -3.94 25.26 18.39
CA GLY A 219 -3.59 25.21 16.96
C GLY A 219 -2.10 25.46 16.65
N GLU A 220 -1.24 25.55 17.65
CA GLU A 220 0.20 25.74 17.46
C GLU A 220 0.89 24.41 17.15
N SER A 221 1.77 24.35 16.14
CA SER A 221 2.53 23.15 15.82
C SER A 221 3.39 22.71 17.02
N SER A 222 3.27 21.44 17.41
CA SER A 222 3.99 20.86 18.54
C SER A 222 4.50 19.47 18.20
N ARG A 223 5.84 19.36 18.12
CA ARG A 223 6.53 18.09 17.92
C ARG A 223 6.24 17.10 19.05
N ALA A 224 6.12 17.58 20.29
CA ALA A 224 5.82 16.74 21.44
C ALA A 224 4.41 16.11 21.31
N ILE A 225 3.39 16.90 20.97
CA ILE A 225 2.04 16.38 20.68
C ILE A 225 2.07 15.37 19.54
N TYR A 226 2.81 15.66 18.48
CA TYR A 226 2.87 14.74 17.35
C TYR A 226 3.51 13.39 17.72
N ARG A 227 4.60 13.42 18.50
CA ARG A 227 5.23 12.20 19.05
C ARG A 227 4.26 11.41 19.93
N THR A 228 3.53 12.09 20.84
CA THR A 228 2.49 11.45 21.68
C THR A 228 1.43 10.77 20.80
N ASN A 229 0.90 11.46 19.79
CA ASN A 229 -0.15 10.93 18.92
C ASN A 229 0.32 9.75 18.05
N LEU A 230 1.58 9.76 17.60
CA LEU A 230 2.17 8.63 16.88
C LEU A 230 2.42 7.43 17.80
N ALA A 231 2.79 7.65 19.07
CA ALA A 231 2.93 6.59 20.06
C ALA A 231 1.57 5.94 20.40
N ILE A 232 0.51 6.76 20.55
CA ILE A 232 -0.87 6.28 20.71
C ILE A 232 -1.31 5.46 19.49
N LEU A 233 -1.02 5.94 18.27
CA LEU A 233 -1.33 5.21 17.04
C LEU A 233 -0.58 3.87 16.98
N GLU A 234 0.71 3.86 17.28
CA GLU A 234 1.52 2.64 17.34
C GLU A 234 0.93 1.63 18.32
N ALA A 235 0.57 2.07 19.54
CA ALA A 235 -0.05 1.20 20.53
C ALA A 235 -1.42 0.67 20.06
N ALA A 236 -2.26 1.51 19.44
CA ALA A 236 -3.58 1.12 18.96
C ALA A 236 -3.53 0.10 17.81
N ILE A 237 -2.61 0.27 16.86
CA ILE A 237 -2.48 -0.60 15.68
C ILE A 237 -1.72 -1.88 15.98
N THR A 238 -0.74 -1.85 16.89
CA THR A 238 0.06 -3.04 17.27
C THR A 238 -0.48 -3.78 18.49
N ALA A 239 -1.65 -3.37 19.01
CA ALA A 239 -2.28 -4.02 20.16
C ALA A 239 -2.65 -5.47 19.84
N ASN A 240 -2.39 -6.37 20.79
CA ASN A 240 -2.87 -7.74 20.70
C ASN A 240 -4.41 -7.74 20.86
N PRO A 241 -5.17 -8.23 19.86
CA PRO A 241 -6.62 -8.24 19.90
C PRO A 241 -7.21 -9.17 20.98
N ASP A 242 -6.47 -10.21 21.38
CA ASP A 242 -6.89 -11.20 22.38
C ASP A 242 -6.74 -10.71 23.83
N VAL A 243 -6.03 -9.59 24.02
CA VAL A 243 -5.82 -8.99 25.34
C VAL A 243 -6.85 -7.88 25.58
N PRO A 244 -7.55 -7.86 26.73
CA PRO A 244 -8.43 -6.76 27.09
C PRO A 244 -7.70 -5.42 27.05
N ILE A 245 -8.34 -4.36 26.54
CA ILE A 245 -7.69 -3.04 26.38
C ILE A 245 -7.02 -2.59 27.68
N ALA A 246 -7.73 -2.66 28.82
CA ALA A 246 -7.21 -2.24 30.12
C ALA A 246 -5.97 -3.03 30.62
N SER A 247 -5.65 -4.16 29.99
CA SER A 247 -4.49 -4.99 30.32
C SER A 247 -3.37 -4.91 29.27
N LEU A 248 -3.55 -4.10 28.22
CA LEU A 248 -2.49 -3.84 27.25
C LEU A 248 -1.34 -3.10 27.92
N ALA A 249 -0.11 -3.51 27.58
CA ALA A 249 1.10 -2.78 27.90
C ALA A 249 1.99 -2.82 26.65
N ARG A 250 2.26 -1.65 26.06
CA ARG A 250 3.00 -1.53 24.78
C ARG A 250 4.22 -0.64 24.97
N GLU A 251 5.39 -1.17 24.63
CA GLU A 251 6.61 -0.37 24.54
C GLU A 251 6.44 0.74 23.49
N ILE A 252 6.84 1.96 23.86
CA ILE A 252 6.87 3.13 22.99
C ILE A 252 8.22 3.84 23.12
N GLU A 253 8.48 4.81 22.24
CA GLU A 253 9.57 5.76 22.48
C GLU A 253 9.34 6.56 23.78
N SER A 254 10.38 7.22 24.32
CA SER A 254 10.23 8.08 25.49
C SER A 254 9.35 9.29 25.18
N ILE A 255 8.18 9.37 25.82
CA ILE A 255 7.20 10.46 25.64
C ILE A 255 7.08 11.25 26.93
N ASP A 256 7.15 12.57 26.84
CA ASP A 256 6.79 13.48 27.92
C ASP A 256 5.28 13.68 27.94
N GLU A 257 4.63 13.10 28.94
CA GLU A 257 3.18 13.09 29.10
C GLU A 257 2.61 14.48 29.41
N THR A 258 3.42 15.39 29.94
CA THR A 258 2.97 16.75 30.28
C THR A 258 2.56 17.52 29.03
N ALA A 259 3.18 17.22 27.88
CA ALA A 259 2.83 17.85 26.61
C ALA A 259 1.41 17.46 26.15
N GLY A 260 1.05 16.19 26.33
CA GLY A 260 -0.26 15.66 25.94
C GLY A 260 -1.35 15.85 27.01
N GLY A 261 -0.95 15.99 28.27
CA GLY A 261 -1.87 15.99 29.41
C GLY A 261 -2.52 14.61 29.63
N ILE A 262 -1.87 13.53 29.20
CA ILE A 262 -2.38 12.16 29.27
C ILE A 262 -1.34 11.32 30.01
N ASP A 263 -1.77 10.69 31.10
CA ASP A 263 -1.04 9.64 31.80
C ASP A 263 -1.10 8.37 30.93
N LEU A 264 -0.03 8.12 30.18
CA LEU A 264 0.09 7.04 29.20
C LEU A 264 0.43 5.71 29.88
N ASP A 265 1.24 5.72 30.93
CA ASP A 265 1.64 4.50 31.65
C ASP A 265 0.73 4.13 32.84
N GLY A 266 -0.18 5.04 33.23
CA GLY A 266 -1.20 4.80 34.23
C GLY A 266 -0.70 4.88 35.67
N ASP A 267 0.46 5.49 35.92
CA ASP A 267 1.05 5.59 37.27
C ASP A 267 0.47 6.72 38.14
N GLY A 268 -0.43 7.54 37.56
CA GLY A 268 -1.09 8.67 38.21
C GLY A 268 -0.28 9.97 38.19
N LYS A 269 0.84 10.04 37.46
CA LYS A 269 1.67 11.23 37.29
C LYS A 269 1.85 11.53 35.80
N LEU A 270 2.20 12.78 35.51
CA LEU A 270 2.64 13.16 34.17
C LEU A 270 4.17 13.27 34.20
N ALA A 271 4.83 12.29 33.59
CA ALA A 271 6.28 12.17 33.56
C ALA A 271 6.76 11.67 32.19
N ILE A 272 7.95 11.05 32.15
CA ILE A 272 8.45 10.39 30.94
C ILE A 272 7.95 8.95 30.93
N ALA A 273 7.05 8.64 30.02
CA ALA A 273 6.58 7.28 29.77
C ALA A 273 7.41 6.59 28.68
N THR A 274 7.64 5.29 28.85
CA THR A 274 8.23 4.40 27.82
C THR A 274 7.30 3.22 27.49
N THR A 275 6.11 3.21 28.08
CA THR A 275 5.09 2.21 27.87
C THR A 275 3.73 2.91 27.84
N ILE A 276 2.81 2.45 27.00
CA ILE A 276 1.38 2.78 27.11
C ILE A 276 0.68 1.61 27.77
N VAL A 277 0.03 1.86 28.92
CA VAL A 277 -0.84 0.91 29.61
C VAL A 277 -2.28 1.24 29.27
N GLY A 278 -3.00 0.27 28.72
CA GLY A 278 -4.31 0.54 28.13
C GLY A 278 -4.23 1.16 26.74
N LEU A 279 -5.34 1.77 26.33
CA LEU A 279 -5.36 2.76 25.26
C LEU A 279 -6.07 4.00 25.79
N PRO A 280 -5.52 5.22 25.59
CA PRO A 280 -6.23 6.45 25.91
C PRO A 280 -7.57 6.51 25.16
N ALA A 281 -8.58 7.15 25.73
CA ALA A 281 -9.87 7.30 25.04
C ALA A 281 -9.77 8.16 23.76
N HIS A 282 -8.87 9.14 23.76
CA HIS A 282 -8.70 10.12 22.71
C HIS A 282 -7.22 10.43 22.45
N TYR A 283 -6.95 10.99 21.27
CA TYR A 283 -5.64 11.56 20.94
C TYR A 283 -5.38 12.88 21.71
N ALA A 284 -4.15 13.36 21.70
CA ALA A 284 -3.72 14.58 22.39
C ALA A 284 -3.83 15.84 21.51
N GLY A 285 -3.82 17.00 22.16
CA GLY A 285 -3.73 18.32 21.51
C GLY A 285 -4.96 18.66 20.65
N GLY A 286 -4.73 19.16 19.43
CA GLY A 286 -5.79 19.51 18.49
C GLY A 286 -6.66 18.32 18.04
N ALA A 287 -6.22 17.09 18.29
CA ALA A 287 -6.95 15.86 17.96
C ALA A 287 -7.76 15.28 19.14
N VAL A 288 -7.95 16.03 20.24
CA VAL A 288 -8.65 15.54 21.46
C VAL A 288 -10.09 15.07 21.24
N ALA A 289 -10.75 15.50 20.18
CA ALA A 289 -12.09 15.02 19.82
C ALA A 289 -12.09 13.68 19.07
N VAL A 290 -10.93 13.18 18.64
CA VAL A 290 -10.80 11.94 17.88
C VAL A 290 -10.60 10.78 18.85
N ALA A 291 -11.49 9.80 18.82
CA ALA A 291 -11.38 8.60 19.65
C ALA A 291 -10.25 7.69 19.16
N VAL A 292 -9.54 7.06 20.09
CA VAL A 292 -8.59 5.99 19.77
C VAL A 292 -9.39 4.70 19.64
N THR A 293 -9.21 3.99 18.53
CA THR A 293 -9.84 2.69 18.31
C THR A 293 -8.77 1.66 18.01
N ARG A 294 -8.79 0.54 18.72
CA ARG A 294 -7.87 -0.57 18.50
C ARG A 294 -7.98 -1.06 17.04
N SER A 295 -6.84 -1.33 16.42
CA SER A 295 -6.73 -1.83 15.03
C SER A 295 -7.28 -0.92 13.93
N LEU A 296 -7.71 0.32 14.20
CA LEU A 296 -8.22 1.25 13.17
C LEU A 296 -7.45 2.55 13.15
N TYR A 297 -7.19 3.05 11.94
CA TYR A 297 -6.54 4.34 11.77
C TYR A 297 -7.53 5.50 11.88
N PRO A 298 -7.08 6.68 12.38
CA PRO A 298 -7.90 7.88 12.32
C PRO A 298 -8.06 8.35 10.87
N ARG A 299 -9.21 8.98 10.60
CA ARG A 299 -9.45 9.65 9.32
C ARG A 299 -8.33 10.65 9.01
N GLY A 300 -7.87 10.62 7.78
CA GLY A 300 -6.86 11.50 7.22
C GLY A 300 -5.42 11.07 7.51
N VAL A 301 -5.19 9.91 8.15
CA VAL A 301 -3.84 9.34 8.15
C VAL A 301 -3.39 9.12 6.70
N GLU A 302 -2.11 9.32 6.46
CA GLU A 302 -1.47 9.13 5.18
C GLU A 302 -0.29 8.17 5.32
N PHE A 303 -0.09 7.35 4.30
CA PHE A 303 1.08 6.52 4.13
C PHE A 303 1.74 6.82 2.79
N LEU A 304 3.06 6.88 2.80
CA LEU A 304 3.89 6.90 1.61
C LEU A 304 4.78 5.66 1.65
N HIS A 305 4.74 4.84 0.60
CA HIS A 305 5.52 3.62 0.49
C HIS A 305 6.32 3.65 -0.81
N THR A 306 7.64 3.52 -0.73
CA THR A 306 8.49 3.47 -1.92
C THR A 306 9.06 2.08 -2.11
N VAL A 307 8.95 1.53 -3.31
CA VAL A 307 9.68 0.31 -3.69
C VAL A 307 10.97 0.74 -4.40
N ARG A 308 12.11 0.21 -3.97
CA ARG A 308 13.44 0.61 -4.42
C ARG A 308 14.23 -0.56 -4.99
N TYR A 309 15.18 -0.22 -5.86
CA TYR A 309 16.27 -1.12 -6.19
C TYR A 309 17.23 -1.28 -5.01
N LEU A 310 18.13 -2.27 -5.12
CA LEU A 310 19.20 -2.46 -4.17
C LEU A 310 20.44 -1.67 -4.58
N ASP A 311 21.05 -0.99 -3.61
CA ASP A 311 22.39 -0.46 -3.69
C ASP A 311 23.21 -1.05 -2.53
N PRO A 312 24.22 -1.90 -2.80
CA PRO A 312 25.05 -2.51 -1.75
C PRO A 312 25.73 -1.50 -0.82
N GLU A 313 25.97 -0.28 -1.30
CA GLU A 313 26.63 0.80 -0.53
C GLU A 313 25.61 1.81 0.01
N GLY A 314 24.32 1.66 -0.34
CA GLY A 314 23.24 2.52 0.10
C GLY A 314 22.77 2.21 1.54
N PRO A 315 22.28 3.21 2.31
CA PRO A 315 21.73 2.98 3.64
C PRO A 315 20.58 1.97 3.63
N GLY A 316 20.69 0.87 4.40
CA GLY A 316 19.70 -0.21 4.39
C GLY A 316 19.58 -0.93 3.04
N PHE A 317 20.65 -0.92 2.25
CA PHE A 317 20.73 -1.42 0.88
C PHE A 317 19.82 -0.70 -0.11
N ARG A 318 19.34 0.51 0.22
CA ARG A 318 18.36 1.23 -0.61
C ARG A 318 19.05 2.07 -1.68
N ALA A 319 18.61 1.88 -2.91
CA ALA A 319 18.96 2.75 -4.02
C ALA A 319 18.21 4.10 -3.96
N LEU A 320 18.81 5.15 -4.53
CA LEU A 320 18.14 6.45 -4.67
C LEU A 320 16.92 6.34 -5.61
N ARG A 321 17.07 5.55 -6.68
CA ARG A 321 16.03 5.29 -7.68
C ARG A 321 14.89 4.47 -7.12
N MET A 322 13.67 4.89 -7.42
CA MET A 322 12.44 4.21 -7.02
C MET A 322 11.87 3.42 -8.20
N LYS A 323 11.50 2.17 -7.95
CA LYS A 323 10.67 1.36 -8.86
C LYS A 323 9.24 1.89 -8.84
N GLU A 324 8.75 2.17 -7.63
CA GLU A 324 7.38 2.63 -7.38
C GLU A 324 7.31 3.57 -6.19
N VAL A 325 6.31 4.45 -6.18
CA VAL A 325 5.93 5.32 -5.07
C VAL A 325 4.42 5.25 -4.90
N ARG A 326 3.98 4.69 -3.78
CA ARG A 326 2.57 4.45 -3.46
C ARG A 326 2.15 5.40 -2.35
N TYR A 327 1.09 6.13 -2.59
CA TYR A 327 0.45 7.00 -1.61
C TYR A 327 -0.92 6.44 -1.27
N SER A 328 -1.23 6.36 0.02
CA SER A 328 -2.56 6.00 0.48
C SER A 328 -3.02 6.88 1.63
N THR A 329 -4.31 7.15 1.69
CA THR A 329 -4.92 7.90 2.79
C THR A 329 -6.25 7.28 3.21
N LYS A 330 -6.54 7.37 4.51
CA LYS A 330 -7.83 6.98 5.08
C LYS A 330 -8.82 8.13 4.93
N THR A 331 -9.75 8.07 3.99
CA THR A 331 -10.64 9.20 3.66
C THR A 331 -11.81 9.34 4.64
N GLY A 332 -12.18 8.26 5.34
CA GLY A 332 -13.26 8.19 6.31
C GLY A 332 -12.94 7.32 7.52
N PHE A 333 -13.82 7.35 8.53
CA PHE A 333 -13.76 6.40 9.64
C PHE A 333 -15.03 5.56 9.59
N LEU A 334 -14.89 4.24 9.71
CA LEU A 334 -16.01 3.30 9.75
C LEU A 334 -16.02 2.62 11.11
N ALA A 335 -17.19 2.52 11.73
CA ALA A 335 -17.36 1.71 12.92
C ALA A 335 -17.39 0.22 12.55
N ASP A 336 -17.10 -0.66 13.50
CA ASP A 336 -17.05 -2.12 13.31
C ASP A 336 -18.29 -2.68 12.59
N ARG A 337 -19.48 -2.14 12.88
CA ARG A 337 -20.73 -2.52 12.22
C ARG A 337 -20.70 -2.22 10.72
N ASP A 338 -20.21 -1.06 10.33
CA ASP A 338 -20.17 -0.65 8.93
C ASP A 338 -19.08 -1.41 8.18
N ILE A 339 -17.97 -1.73 8.86
CA ILE A 339 -16.93 -2.62 8.32
C ILE A 339 -17.51 -4.03 8.11
N ALA A 340 -18.17 -4.61 9.11
CA ALA A 340 -18.81 -5.92 9.00
C ALA A 340 -19.85 -5.95 7.87
N LYS A 341 -20.63 -4.88 7.70
CA LYS A 341 -21.55 -4.73 6.58
C LYS A 341 -20.81 -4.71 5.24
N ALA A 342 -19.72 -3.96 5.13
CA ALA A 342 -18.93 -3.89 3.91
C ALA A 342 -18.40 -5.26 3.48
N TYR A 343 -17.98 -6.12 4.43
CA TYR A 343 -17.59 -7.49 4.13
C TYR A 343 -18.79 -8.39 3.78
N ALA A 344 -19.93 -8.25 4.47
CA ALA A 344 -21.12 -9.06 4.21
C ALA A 344 -21.73 -8.78 2.82
N ASP A 345 -21.55 -7.56 2.30
CA ASP A 345 -22.01 -7.17 0.97
C ASP A 345 -21.01 -7.60 -0.14
N LEU A 346 -19.86 -8.21 0.18
CA LEU A 346 -18.93 -8.74 -0.83
C LEU A 346 -19.49 -10.00 -1.47
N GLU A 347 -19.67 -9.97 -2.79
CA GLU A 347 -19.96 -11.16 -3.58
C GLU A 347 -18.64 -11.89 -3.91
N LEU A 348 -18.42 -13.07 -3.34
CA LEU A 348 -17.17 -13.85 -3.53
C LEU A 348 -16.85 -14.21 -4.99
N ALA A 349 -17.85 -14.13 -5.88
CA ALA A 349 -17.71 -14.46 -7.31
C ALA A 349 -17.39 -13.24 -8.20
N GLU A 350 -17.38 -12.02 -7.66
CA GLU A 350 -17.15 -10.79 -8.41
C GLU A 350 -16.02 -9.95 -7.77
N PRO A 351 -15.19 -9.26 -8.56
CA PRO A 351 -14.20 -8.34 -8.02
C PRO A 351 -14.88 -7.24 -7.17
N PRO A 352 -14.30 -6.84 -6.02
CA PRO A 352 -14.87 -5.78 -5.20
C PRO A 352 -15.01 -4.48 -5.99
N ALA A 353 -16.19 -3.87 -5.96
CA ALA A 353 -16.41 -2.57 -6.58
C ALA A 353 -15.56 -1.49 -5.88
N MET A 354 -14.76 -0.77 -6.66
CA MET A 354 -13.94 0.35 -6.18
C MET A 354 -14.49 1.66 -6.76
N THR A 355 -14.35 2.74 -5.99
CA THR A 355 -14.68 4.09 -6.47
C THR A 355 -13.39 4.84 -6.82
N GLY A 356 -13.50 5.88 -7.65
CA GLY A 356 -12.33 6.62 -8.12
C GLY A 356 -11.77 6.07 -9.43
N ASN A 357 -10.49 6.32 -9.70
CA ASN A 357 -9.74 5.85 -10.88
C ASN A 357 -8.23 6.13 -10.69
N ALA A 358 -7.40 5.68 -11.63
CA ALA A 358 -5.95 5.85 -11.57
C ALA A 358 -5.46 7.32 -11.47
N LEU A 359 -6.23 8.32 -11.90
CA LEU A 359 -5.81 9.73 -11.83
C LEU A 359 -5.99 10.37 -10.47
N VAL A 360 -6.97 9.94 -9.68
CA VAL A 360 -7.24 10.50 -8.35
C VAL A 360 -6.97 9.48 -7.24
N GLY A 361 -6.79 8.22 -7.60
CA GLY A 361 -6.72 7.08 -6.69
C GLY A 361 -8.02 6.29 -6.67
N MET A 362 -7.88 4.99 -6.39
CA MET A 362 -9.00 4.07 -6.16
C MET A 362 -9.25 3.94 -4.68
N MET A 363 -10.52 3.84 -4.30
CA MET A 363 -10.94 3.72 -2.91
C MET A 363 -11.72 2.42 -2.69
N ASN A 364 -11.31 1.66 -1.67
CA ASN A 364 -12.00 0.44 -1.24
C ASN A 364 -13.22 0.74 -0.35
N ALA A 365 -13.98 -0.30 -0.03
CA ALA A 365 -15.16 -0.21 0.81
C ALA A 365 -14.85 0.27 2.25
N GLN A 366 -13.61 0.10 2.71
CA GLN A 366 -13.12 0.51 4.04
C GLN A 366 -12.49 1.91 4.03
N THR A 367 -12.79 2.72 3.01
CA THR A 367 -12.41 4.15 2.88
C THR A 367 -10.91 4.42 2.75
N TRP A 368 -10.12 3.42 2.34
CA TRP A 368 -8.73 3.63 1.95
C TRP A 368 -8.65 3.98 0.48
N GLN A 369 -8.10 5.16 0.19
CA GLN A 369 -7.80 5.61 -1.15
C GLN A 369 -6.31 5.44 -1.43
N LEU A 370 -5.97 4.78 -2.53
CA LEU A 370 -4.60 4.52 -2.96
C LEU A 370 -4.37 5.03 -4.38
N GLN A 371 -3.20 5.63 -4.60
CA GLN A 371 -2.66 5.94 -5.93
C GLN A 371 -1.16 5.77 -5.91
N ALA A 372 -0.57 5.43 -7.06
CA ALA A 372 0.87 5.26 -7.11
C ALA A 372 1.48 5.67 -8.45
N TYR A 373 2.80 5.80 -8.42
CA TYR A 373 3.67 6.02 -9.55
C TYR A 373 4.59 4.82 -9.70
N ILE A 374 4.87 4.43 -10.94
CA ILE A 374 5.77 3.34 -11.32
C ILE A 374 6.67 3.81 -12.45
N GLU A 375 7.86 3.24 -12.58
CA GLU A 375 8.73 3.52 -13.72
C GLU A 375 8.06 3.27 -15.07
N ASP A 376 8.23 4.19 -16.01
CA ASP A 376 7.90 4.02 -17.41
C ASP A 376 9.01 3.24 -18.17
N GLY A 377 8.84 3.08 -19.49
CA GLY A 377 9.83 2.40 -20.33
C GLY A 377 11.21 3.08 -20.41
N ASN A 378 11.32 4.35 -20.01
CA ASN A 378 12.57 5.10 -19.87
C ASN A 378 13.08 5.09 -18.41
N GLY A 379 12.31 4.54 -17.48
CA GLY A 379 12.58 4.52 -16.05
C GLY A 379 12.14 5.78 -15.28
N TRP A 380 11.41 6.70 -15.89
CA TRP A 380 10.90 7.88 -15.17
C TRP A 380 9.54 7.54 -14.53
N LEU A 381 9.29 8.07 -13.33
CA LEU A 381 8.07 7.75 -12.59
C LEU A 381 6.83 8.31 -13.29
N ARG A 382 5.94 7.44 -13.78
CA ARG A 382 4.62 7.80 -14.28
C ARG A 382 3.55 7.33 -13.32
N LYS A 383 2.38 7.96 -13.35
CA LYS A 383 1.21 7.46 -12.63
C LYS A 383 0.83 6.08 -13.17
N GLN A 384 0.43 5.20 -12.26
CA GLN A 384 -0.06 3.86 -12.60
C GLN A 384 -1.26 3.93 -13.55
N SER A 385 -1.46 2.91 -14.38
CA SER A 385 -2.70 2.72 -15.11
C SER A 385 -3.84 2.27 -14.19
N GLU A 386 -5.05 2.18 -14.74
CA GLU A 386 -6.22 1.64 -14.04
C GLU A 386 -5.94 0.22 -13.52
N GLU A 387 -5.41 -0.66 -14.38
CA GLU A 387 -5.07 -2.05 -14.04
C GLU A 387 -3.96 -2.15 -12.98
N GLU A 388 -2.91 -1.34 -13.10
CA GLU A 388 -1.80 -1.31 -12.13
C GLU A 388 -2.24 -0.77 -10.76
N THR A 389 -3.18 0.18 -10.73
CA THR A 389 -3.76 0.68 -9.48
C THR A 389 -4.63 -0.39 -8.83
N GLN A 390 -5.47 -1.09 -9.62
CA GLN A 390 -6.33 -2.15 -9.10
C GLN A 390 -5.55 -3.37 -8.60
N PHE A 391 -4.39 -3.66 -9.19
CA PHE A 391 -3.44 -4.65 -8.65
C PHE A 391 -3.06 -4.34 -7.19
N CYS A 392 -2.74 -3.07 -6.88
CA CYS A 392 -2.42 -2.68 -5.51
C CYS A 392 -3.64 -2.83 -4.59
N MET A 393 -4.81 -2.43 -5.09
CA MET A 393 -6.05 -2.49 -4.33
C MET A 393 -6.51 -3.92 -3.99
N GLY A 394 -6.11 -4.94 -4.77
CA GLY A 394 -6.40 -6.34 -4.45
C GLY A 394 -5.92 -6.73 -3.05
N CYS A 395 -4.63 -6.49 -2.75
CA CYS A 395 -4.06 -6.78 -1.42
C CYS A 395 -4.53 -5.80 -0.33
N HIS A 396 -4.93 -4.58 -0.71
CA HIS A 396 -5.37 -3.53 0.21
C HIS A 396 -6.90 -3.44 0.35
N SER A 397 -7.65 -4.53 0.08
CA SER A 397 -9.12 -4.53 0.24
C SER A 397 -9.67 -5.71 1.03
N ASN A 398 -9.29 -6.95 0.70
CA ASN A 398 -9.98 -8.13 1.25
C ASN A 398 -9.03 -9.31 1.43
N VAL A 399 -8.04 -9.16 2.32
CA VAL A 399 -7.14 -10.26 2.73
C VAL A 399 -7.10 -10.37 4.25
N GLY A 400 -7.10 -11.60 4.78
CA GLY A 400 -7.18 -11.84 6.21
C GLY A 400 -6.01 -11.31 7.04
N ILE A 401 -4.82 -11.19 6.44
CA ILE A 401 -3.60 -10.83 7.17
C ILE A 401 -3.44 -9.34 7.49
N ASN A 402 -4.21 -8.46 6.86
CA ASN A 402 -4.01 -7.01 7.01
C ASN A 402 -4.63 -6.44 8.30
N VAL A 403 -4.13 -5.28 8.75
CA VAL A 403 -4.70 -4.50 9.85
C VAL A 403 -5.20 -3.17 9.28
N ASP A 404 -6.53 -3.02 9.28
CA ASP A 404 -7.25 -1.92 8.64
C ASP A 404 -6.73 -1.65 7.22
N GLN A 405 -6.68 -2.69 6.38
CA GLN A 405 -6.26 -2.60 4.98
C GLN A 405 -4.81 -2.14 4.76
N THR A 406 -3.97 -2.23 5.79
CA THR A 406 -2.54 -1.91 5.72
C THR A 406 -1.68 -3.02 6.31
N PHE A 407 -0.38 -3.01 6.00
CA PHE A 407 0.58 -4.02 6.45
C PHE A 407 1.69 -3.45 7.34
N ALA A 408 2.06 -2.18 7.14
CA ALA A 408 3.35 -1.66 7.60
C ALA A 408 3.41 -1.44 9.13
N LEU A 409 2.51 -0.62 9.69
CA LEU A 409 2.65 -0.19 11.09
C LEU A 409 2.43 -1.33 12.08
N ALA A 410 1.52 -2.28 11.77
CA ALA A 410 1.33 -3.49 12.56
C ALA A 410 2.61 -4.35 12.66
N ARG A 411 3.54 -4.18 11.71
CA ARG A 411 4.79 -4.93 11.57
C ARG A 411 6.02 -4.05 11.88
N LYS A 412 5.79 -2.86 12.45
CA LYS A 412 6.83 -1.92 12.90
C LYS A 412 7.67 -2.56 14.00
N VAL A 413 8.98 -2.30 13.98
CA VAL A 413 9.84 -2.62 15.12
C VAL A 413 9.39 -1.80 16.35
N PRO A 414 9.15 -2.42 17.52
CA PRO A 414 8.62 -1.70 18.68
C PRO A 414 9.48 -0.49 19.10
N GLY A 415 8.81 0.57 19.58
CA GLY A 415 9.45 1.73 20.21
C GLY A 415 10.31 2.59 19.27
N LEU A 416 11.26 3.33 19.83
CA LEU A 416 12.15 4.22 19.08
C LEU A 416 12.93 3.53 17.95
N PRO A 417 13.43 2.28 18.09
CA PRO A 417 14.14 1.59 17.00
C PRO A 417 13.33 1.39 15.70
N GLY A 418 12.00 1.48 15.76
CA GLY A 418 11.11 1.47 14.60
C GLY A 418 10.81 2.84 13.99
N TRP A 419 11.17 3.94 14.66
CA TRP A 419 10.95 5.30 14.17
C TRP A 419 12.21 5.81 13.45
N ARG A 420 12.50 5.21 12.30
CA ARG A 420 13.66 5.56 11.46
C ARG A 420 13.47 5.03 10.03
N PRO A 421 14.23 5.53 9.04
CA PRO A 421 14.24 4.97 7.70
C PRO A 421 14.52 3.46 7.68
N GLN A 422 13.99 2.75 6.68
CA GLN A 422 14.08 1.30 6.61
C GLN A 422 15.54 0.83 6.57
N ASP A 423 15.83 -0.16 7.39
CA ASP A 423 17.03 -0.98 7.36
C ASP A 423 16.66 -2.38 7.84
N PRO A 424 16.60 -3.38 6.94
CA PRO A 424 16.18 -4.72 7.29
C PRO A 424 17.19 -5.45 8.20
N THR A 425 18.42 -4.94 8.32
CA THR A 425 19.49 -5.59 9.08
C THR A 425 19.09 -5.74 10.55
N GLY A 426 19.15 -6.97 11.07
CA GLY A 426 18.87 -7.26 12.48
C GLY A 426 17.40 -7.06 12.89
N ILE A 427 16.46 -7.02 11.94
CA ILE A 427 15.03 -7.16 12.30
C ILE A 427 14.78 -8.64 12.62
N PRO A 428 14.32 -8.98 13.84
CA PRO A 428 13.97 -10.35 14.17
C PRO A 428 12.72 -10.77 13.39
N ASP A 429 12.71 -12.03 12.97
CA ASP A 429 11.50 -12.65 12.47
C ASP A 429 10.58 -12.99 13.64
N VAL A 430 9.40 -12.36 13.67
CA VAL A 430 8.40 -12.52 14.72
C VAL A 430 7.07 -13.01 14.12
N PRO A 431 6.32 -13.86 14.85
CA PRO A 431 5.01 -14.30 14.43
C PRO A 431 4.03 -13.13 14.35
N GLN A 432 3.08 -13.22 13.43
CA GLN A 432 1.90 -12.37 13.44
C GLN A 432 0.88 -12.87 14.47
N VAL A 433 -0.14 -12.06 14.77
CA VAL A 433 -1.26 -12.49 15.62
C VAL A 433 -1.90 -13.74 15.02
N GLY A 434 -2.19 -14.73 15.87
CA GLY A 434 -2.74 -16.03 15.45
C GLY A 434 -1.68 -17.03 14.95
N HIS A 435 -0.42 -16.63 14.79
CA HIS A 435 0.66 -17.50 14.34
C HIS A 435 1.62 -17.84 15.50
N THR A 436 2.20 -19.05 15.48
CA THR A 436 3.17 -19.50 16.49
C THR A 436 4.62 -19.40 16.03
N VAL A 437 4.84 -19.20 14.73
CA VAL A 437 6.15 -19.08 14.08
C VAL A 437 6.17 -17.82 13.22
N GLY A 438 7.35 -17.22 13.07
CA GLY A 438 7.58 -16.16 12.09
C GLY A 438 7.48 -16.65 10.64
N GLU A 439 7.83 -15.79 9.68
CA GLU A 439 7.58 -15.99 8.24
C GLU A 439 8.73 -16.59 7.46
#